data_AF-A0A8X7ZI52-F1
#
_entry.id   AF-A0A8X7ZI52-F1
#
_cell.length_a   1.000
_cell.length_b   1.000
_cell.length_c   1.000
_cell.angle_alpha   90.00
_cell.angle_beta   90.00
_cell.angle_gamma   90.00
#
_symmetry.space_group_name_H-M   'P 1'
#
loop_
_entity.id
_entity.type
_entity.pdbx_description
1 polymer ?
#
loop_
_entity_poly.entity_id
_entity_poly.type
_entity_poly.pdbx_seq_one_letter_code
_entity_poly.pdbx_strand_id
1 'polypeptide(L)'
;MTKSLLNSSSIITRRLNSNTLINQPPSSTYYLFPPSQSSPAVTLSDLKTALKNNTPPVLIVFDATWKHAKEMVRASEGYLSRFATRVCLDGFDGGIEGGSIYDSDLVLRKEPCGGCVSTLEAVARWLGVVEENGLEIEDRLVGILKEMVRLQAQFLKPMRPRPKLLKKRWQSPKEAPHTITPAQAIDTRQTVESCP
;
A
#
# COMPACT_ATOMS: atom_id res chain seq x y z
N MET A 1 16.81 -15.64 20.52
CA MET A 1 15.50 -15.34 19.88
C MET A 1 14.89 -14.14 20.59
N THR A 2 14.22 -13.25 19.88
CA THR A 2 13.58 -12.06 20.46
C THR A 2 12.43 -12.46 21.38
N LYS A 3 12.33 -11.81 22.55
CA LYS A 3 11.23 -12.08 23.50
C LYS A 3 9.87 -11.74 22.90
N SER A 4 9.82 -10.78 21.96
CA SER A 4 8.57 -10.34 21.32
C SER A 4 7.94 -11.40 20.43
N LEU A 5 8.74 -12.16 19.66
CA LEU A 5 8.20 -13.23 18.80
C LEU A 5 7.70 -14.44 19.61
N LEU A 6 8.20 -14.64 20.84
CA LEU A 6 7.68 -15.68 21.74
C LEU A 6 6.25 -15.40 22.22
N ASN A 7 5.79 -14.16 22.11
CA ASN A 7 4.45 -13.73 22.50
C ASN A 7 3.55 -13.45 21.28
N SER A 8 3.86 -14.03 20.13
CA SER A 8 3.02 -13.89 18.93
C SER A 8 1.78 -14.79 19.02
N SER A 9 0.62 -14.24 18.66
CA SER A 9 -0.64 -15.01 18.53
C SER A 9 -1.28 -14.76 17.18
N SER A 10 -1.78 -15.81 16.53
CA SER A 10 -2.56 -15.71 15.30
C SER A 10 -4.05 -15.69 15.62
N ILE A 11 -4.77 -14.73 15.03
CA ILE A 11 -6.23 -14.64 15.14
C ILE A 11 -6.80 -14.86 13.74
N ILE A 12 -7.55 -15.95 13.57
CA ILE A 12 -8.15 -16.30 12.28
C ILE A 12 -9.54 -15.66 12.21
N THR A 13 -9.59 -14.40 11.77
CA THR A 13 -10.85 -13.66 11.56
C THR A 13 -10.72 -12.66 10.43
N ARG A 14 -11.84 -12.31 9.79
CA ARG A 14 -11.90 -11.20 8.82
C ARG A 14 -12.06 -9.83 9.47
N ARG A 15 -12.50 -9.79 10.73
CA ARG A 15 -12.86 -8.55 11.43
C ARG A 15 -12.49 -8.65 12.90
N LEU A 16 -11.82 -7.63 13.41
CA LEU A 16 -11.58 -7.47 14.84
C LEU A 16 -12.78 -6.77 15.51
N ASN A 17 -13.13 -7.28 16.69
CA ASN A 17 -14.13 -6.74 17.59
C ASN A 17 -13.73 -7.05 19.05
N SER A 18 -14.51 -6.56 20.02
CA SER A 18 -14.20 -6.74 21.45
C SER A 18 -14.03 -8.20 21.90
N ASN A 19 -14.58 -9.18 21.17
CA ASN A 19 -14.48 -10.60 21.50
C ASN A 19 -13.26 -11.27 20.83
N THR A 20 -12.57 -10.58 19.91
CA THR A 20 -11.44 -11.15 19.16
C THR A 20 -10.08 -10.93 19.84
N LEU A 21 -9.92 -9.83 20.59
CA LEU A 21 -8.73 -9.60 21.39
C LEU A 21 -9.03 -10.08 22.82
N ILE A 22 -8.31 -11.11 23.25
CA ILE A 22 -8.58 -11.86 24.49
C ILE A 22 -8.36 -11.03 25.76
N ASN A 23 -7.79 -9.82 25.67
CA ASN A 23 -7.54 -8.93 26.80
C ASN A 23 -7.79 -7.46 26.42
N GLN A 24 -7.99 -6.60 27.42
CA GLN A 24 -7.96 -5.15 27.19
C GLN A 24 -6.63 -4.78 26.50
N PRO A 25 -6.68 -4.14 25.32
CA PRO A 25 -5.47 -3.82 24.59
C PRO A 25 -4.63 -2.82 25.40
N PRO A 26 -3.31 -3.03 25.52
CA PRO A 26 -2.44 -2.10 26.23
C PRO A 26 -2.45 -0.73 25.56
N SER A 27 -2.17 0.32 26.34
CA SER A 27 -2.13 1.70 25.85
C SER A 27 -1.11 1.93 24.72
N SER A 28 -0.14 1.02 24.58
CA SER A 28 0.86 1.00 23.52
C SER A 28 0.51 -0.10 22.51
N THR A 29 -0.51 0.14 21.69
CA THR A 29 -0.94 -0.80 20.63
C THR A 29 -0.86 -0.14 19.26
N TYR A 30 -0.29 -0.84 18.30
CA TYR A 30 -0.06 -0.37 16.95
C TYR A 30 -0.57 -1.38 15.94
N TYR A 31 -0.97 -0.92 14.76
CA TYR A 31 -1.22 -1.81 13.63
C TYR A 31 -0.53 -1.30 12.37
N LEU A 32 0.14 -2.21 11.67
CA LEU A 32 0.84 -1.88 10.42
C LEU A 32 -0.17 -1.87 9.27
N PHE A 33 -0.45 -0.67 8.76
CA PHE A 33 -1.18 -0.52 7.51
C PHE A 33 -0.93 0.86 6.90
N PRO A 34 -0.87 0.96 5.56
CA PRO A 34 -0.71 2.26 4.92
C PRO A 34 -1.87 3.23 5.20
N PRO A 35 -1.63 4.55 5.09
CA PRO A 35 -2.65 5.56 5.37
C PRO A 35 -3.85 5.44 4.43
N SER A 36 -5.01 5.88 4.91
CA SER A 36 -6.21 6.09 4.10
C SER A 36 -6.68 7.54 4.25
N GLN A 37 -7.49 8.02 3.30
CA GLN A 37 -8.07 9.37 3.39
C GLN A 37 -8.87 9.58 4.70
N SER A 38 -9.49 8.52 5.20
CA SER A 38 -10.29 8.52 6.43
C SER A 38 -9.48 8.33 7.72
N SER A 39 -8.23 7.86 7.62
CA SER A 39 -7.41 7.54 8.80
C SER A 39 -5.93 7.70 8.46
N PRO A 40 -5.29 8.79 8.93
CA PRO A 40 -3.87 9.00 8.73
C PRO A 40 -3.05 7.95 9.49
N ALA A 41 -1.82 7.75 9.04
CA ALA A 41 -0.85 6.86 9.67
C ALA A 41 0.36 7.67 10.14
N VAL A 42 0.95 7.27 11.25
CA VAL A 42 2.27 7.78 11.68
C VAL A 42 3.34 6.94 10.98
N THR A 43 4.46 7.56 10.58
CA THR A 43 5.56 6.80 10.00
C THR A 43 6.32 6.02 11.07
N LEU A 44 6.97 4.93 10.68
CA LEU A 44 7.77 4.14 11.62
C LEU A 44 8.94 4.96 12.20
N SER A 45 9.56 5.82 11.38
CA SER A 45 10.61 6.73 11.80
C SER A 45 10.14 7.74 12.85
N ASP A 46 8.96 8.33 12.68
CA ASP A 46 8.37 9.24 13.68
C ASP A 46 8.09 8.51 15.00
N LEU A 47 7.60 7.27 14.89
CA LEU A 47 7.24 6.45 16.04
C LEU A 47 8.45 6.06 16.90
N LYS A 48 9.63 5.86 16.28
CA LYS A 48 10.87 5.52 17.00
C LYS A 48 11.17 6.47 18.15
N THR A 49 10.84 7.75 17.99
CA THR A 49 11.04 8.76 19.03
C THR A 49 10.07 8.61 20.20
N ALA A 50 8.82 8.22 19.91
CA ALA A 50 7.77 8.02 20.91
C ALA A 50 7.89 6.68 21.66
N LEU A 51 8.50 5.67 21.02
CA LEU A 51 8.63 4.32 21.57
C LEU A 51 9.76 4.15 22.59
N LYS A 52 10.51 5.22 22.90
CA LYS A 52 11.55 5.23 23.94
C LYS A 52 10.99 5.09 25.37
N ASN A 53 9.66 5.06 25.51
CA ASN A 53 9.00 4.79 26.77
C ASN A 53 9.06 3.29 27.09
N ASN A 54 9.41 2.90 28.32
CA ASN A 54 9.63 1.51 28.77
C ASN A 54 8.38 0.59 28.78
N THR A 55 7.33 0.92 28.02
CA THR A 55 6.12 0.09 27.92
C THR A 55 6.21 -0.85 26.72
N PRO A 56 6.15 -2.19 26.94
CA PRO A 56 6.18 -3.14 25.84
C PRO A 56 5.02 -2.90 24.85
N PRO A 57 5.29 -2.62 23.57
CA PRO A 57 4.24 -2.37 22.59
C PRO A 57 3.63 -3.67 22.06
N VAL A 58 2.36 -3.62 21.70
CA VAL A 58 1.68 -4.68 20.94
C VAL A 58 1.57 -4.26 19.48
N LEU A 59 1.99 -5.15 18.58
CA LEU A 59 1.84 -4.96 17.15
C LEU A 59 0.77 -5.90 16.57
N ILE A 60 -0.17 -5.32 15.83
CA ILE A 60 -1.19 -6.04 15.04
C ILE A 60 -0.79 -5.98 13.56
N VAL A 61 -0.78 -7.13 12.90
CA VAL A 61 -0.45 -7.23 11.47
C VAL A 61 -1.53 -8.01 10.73
N PHE A 62 -1.86 -7.57 9.53
CA PHE A 62 -2.89 -8.18 8.67
C PHE A 62 -2.24 -9.03 7.59
N ASP A 63 -2.12 -10.33 7.84
CA ASP A 63 -1.52 -11.27 6.90
C ASP A 63 -2.56 -11.81 5.89
N ALA A 64 -2.58 -11.22 4.70
CA ALA A 64 -3.42 -11.67 3.59
C ALA A 64 -2.90 -11.10 2.27
N THR A 65 -3.54 -11.47 1.15
CA THR A 65 -3.31 -10.73 -0.10
C THR A 65 -3.72 -9.27 0.07
N TRP A 66 -3.08 -8.35 -0.66
CA TRP A 66 -3.34 -6.91 -0.52
C TRP A 66 -4.81 -6.51 -0.56
N LYS A 67 -5.61 -7.15 -1.43
CA LYS A 67 -7.06 -6.90 -1.51
C LYS A 67 -7.75 -7.31 -0.20
N HIS A 68 -7.49 -8.52 0.30
CA HIS A 68 -8.12 -9.02 1.52
C HIS A 68 -7.62 -8.27 2.76
N ALA A 69 -6.34 -7.90 2.83
CA ALA A 69 -5.81 -7.11 3.94
C ALA A 69 -6.52 -5.75 4.04
N LYS A 70 -6.77 -5.07 2.91
CA LYS A 70 -7.59 -3.84 2.87
C LYS A 70 -9.01 -4.07 3.39
N GLU A 71 -9.64 -5.18 3.03
CA GLU A 71 -10.99 -5.52 3.50
C GLU A 71 -10.99 -5.78 5.01
N MET A 72 -10.00 -6.50 5.53
CA MET A 72 -9.86 -6.80 6.97
C MET A 72 -9.66 -5.53 7.79
N VAL A 73 -8.80 -4.62 7.32
CA VAL A 73 -8.55 -3.34 8.02
C VAL A 73 -9.81 -2.49 8.02
N ARG A 74 -10.48 -2.31 6.88
CA ARG A 74 -11.74 -1.55 6.79
C ARG A 74 -12.81 -2.11 7.73
N ALA A 75 -12.94 -3.43 7.82
CA ALA A 75 -13.91 -4.06 8.72
C ALA A 75 -13.56 -3.87 10.21
N SER A 76 -12.28 -3.73 10.52
CA SER A 76 -11.74 -3.64 11.89
C SER A 76 -11.51 -2.20 12.37
N GLU A 77 -11.49 -1.23 11.46
CA GLU A 77 -11.06 0.17 11.71
C GLU A 77 -11.87 0.84 12.83
N GLY A 78 -13.20 0.69 12.85
CA GLY A 78 -14.05 1.28 13.89
C GLY A 78 -13.85 0.69 15.30
N TYR A 79 -13.20 -0.47 15.40
CA TYR A 79 -12.79 -1.06 16.68
C TYR A 79 -11.36 -0.65 17.03
N LEU A 80 -10.43 -0.75 16.08
CA LEU A 80 -9.02 -0.37 16.25
C LEU A 80 -8.83 1.10 16.60
N SER A 81 -9.62 2.01 16.01
CA SER A 81 -9.51 3.46 16.22
C SER A 81 -9.71 3.89 17.68
N ARG A 82 -10.24 3.01 18.53
CA ARG A 82 -10.48 3.27 19.95
C ARG A 82 -9.23 3.12 20.81
N PHE A 83 -8.21 2.40 20.35
CA PHE A 83 -7.05 2.05 21.19
C PHE A 83 -5.73 1.86 20.44
N ALA A 84 -5.74 1.70 19.11
CA ALA A 84 -4.55 1.36 18.34
C ALA A 84 -4.18 2.48 17.36
N THR A 85 -2.88 2.78 17.31
CA THR A 85 -2.32 3.75 16.35
C THR A 85 -1.97 3.06 15.04
N ARG A 86 -2.38 3.64 13.91
CA ARG A 86 -1.98 3.18 12.59
C ARG A 86 -0.54 3.58 12.31
N VAL A 87 0.27 2.62 11.88
CA VAL A 87 1.66 2.84 11.52
C VAL A 87 1.88 2.46 10.06
N CYS A 88 2.52 3.35 9.32
CA CYS A 88 2.97 3.11 7.96
C CYS A 88 4.49 2.95 7.95
N LEU A 89 4.99 2.05 7.12
CA LEU A 89 6.42 1.97 6.84
C LEU A 89 6.85 3.18 6.03
N ASP A 90 8.11 3.58 6.23
CA ASP A 90 8.74 4.63 5.45
C ASP A 90 8.81 4.24 3.97
N GLY A 91 8.61 5.21 3.07
CA GLY A 91 8.70 5.01 1.62
C GLY A 91 7.45 4.43 0.93
N PHE A 92 6.33 4.25 1.65
CA PHE A 92 5.06 3.90 1.02
C PHE A 92 4.52 5.07 0.18
N ASP A 93 4.19 4.80 -1.08
CA ASP A 93 3.46 5.72 -1.95
C ASP A 93 2.44 4.96 -2.82
N GLY A 94 1.17 5.19 -2.54
CA GLY A 94 0.05 4.60 -3.27
C GLY A 94 -0.14 5.13 -4.70
N GLY A 95 0.51 6.23 -5.06
CA GLY A 95 0.49 6.82 -6.40
C GLY A 95 1.56 6.26 -7.34
N ILE A 96 2.56 5.54 -6.81
CA ILE A 96 3.69 5.00 -7.56
C ILE A 96 3.46 3.53 -7.87
N GLU A 97 3.98 3.08 -9.01
CA GLU A 97 3.96 1.68 -9.43
C GLU A 97 4.79 0.83 -8.46
N GLY A 98 4.24 -0.32 -8.05
CA GLY A 98 4.94 -1.23 -7.15
C GLY A 98 6.11 -1.97 -7.80
N GLY A 99 7.05 -2.41 -6.97
CA GLY A 99 8.21 -3.18 -7.38
C GLY A 99 7.83 -4.46 -8.12
N SER A 100 8.68 -4.85 -9.04
CA SER A 100 8.62 -6.06 -9.84
C SER A 100 9.70 -7.04 -9.37
N ILE A 101 9.68 -8.24 -9.94
CA ILE A 101 10.66 -9.30 -9.65
C ILE A 101 12.12 -8.91 -9.99
N TYR A 102 12.32 -7.80 -10.70
CA TYR A 102 13.63 -7.29 -11.07
C TYR A 102 14.15 -6.20 -10.13
N ASP A 103 13.28 -5.69 -9.24
CA ASP A 103 13.59 -4.55 -8.39
C ASP A 103 14.19 -4.99 -7.05
N SER A 104 13.90 -6.21 -6.58
CA SER A 104 14.57 -6.79 -5.41
C SER A 104 14.47 -8.32 -5.35
N ASP A 105 15.42 -8.93 -4.62
CA ASP A 105 15.46 -10.37 -4.32
C ASP A 105 14.34 -10.83 -3.37
N LEU A 106 13.45 -9.93 -2.95
CA LEU A 106 12.31 -10.23 -2.06
C LEU A 106 10.99 -10.38 -2.84
N VAL A 107 10.98 -10.03 -4.13
CA VAL A 107 9.76 -9.91 -4.91
C VAL A 107 9.59 -11.09 -5.85
N LEU A 108 8.59 -11.93 -5.60
CA LEU A 108 8.20 -13.04 -6.49
C LEU A 108 7.10 -12.68 -7.48
N ARG A 109 6.38 -11.57 -7.23
CA ARG A 109 5.29 -11.06 -8.05
C ARG A 109 5.23 -9.55 -7.88
N LYS A 110 4.80 -8.87 -8.95
CA LYS A 110 4.61 -7.42 -8.93
C LYS A 110 3.80 -6.97 -7.72
N GLU A 111 4.34 -6.01 -7.00
CA GLU A 111 3.71 -5.38 -5.85
C GLU A 111 2.53 -4.50 -6.27
N PRO A 112 1.53 -4.31 -5.41
CA PRO A 112 0.37 -3.50 -5.73
C PRO A 112 0.68 -2.01 -5.93
N CYS A 113 1.72 -1.50 -5.26
CA CYS A 113 2.01 -0.08 -5.10
C CYS A 113 3.47 0.14 -4.66
N GLY A 114 3.98 1.36 -4.77
CA GLY A 114 5.30 1.73 -4.26
C GLY A 114 5.42 1.55 -2.74
N GLY A 115 6.48 0.89 -2.28
CA GLY A 115 6.75 0.66 -0.85
C GLY A 115 5.81 -0.36 -0.19
N CYS A 116 4.96 -1.04 -0.96
CA CYS A 116 4.24 -2.23 -0.50
C CYS A 116 5.26 -3.36 -0.24
N VAL A 117 5.24 -4.02 0.92
CA VAL A 117 6.18 -5.12 1.23
C VAL A 117 5.47 -6.36 1.81
N SER A 118 6.19 -7.47 1.93
CA SER A 118 5.65 -8.68 2.56
C SER A 118 5.36 -8.49 4.06
N THR A 119 4.44 -9.28 4.60
CA THR A 119 4.11 -9.29 6.05
C THR A 119 5.37 -9.48 6.91
N LEU A 120 6.24 -10.43 6.53
CA LEU A 120 7.46 -10.73 7.28
C LEU A 120 8.46 -9.58 7.23
N GLU A 121 8.61 -8.94 6.08
CA GLU A 121 9.48 -7.76 5.93
C GLU A 121 8.95 -6.56 6.72
N ALA A 122 7.64 -6.33 6.72
CA ALA A 122 7.01 -5.29 7.53
C ALA A 122 7.26 -5.51 9.04
N VAL A 123 7.14 -6.76 9.50
CA VAL A 123 7.47 -7.13 10.89
C VAL A 123 8.97 -6.98 11.17
N ALA A 124 9.83 -7.34 10.21
CA ALA A 124 11.28 -7.18 10.36
C ALA A 124 11.66 -5.70 10.55
N ARG A 125 11.14 -4.80 9.72
CA ARG A 125 11.38 -3.34 9.87
C ARG A 125 10.86 -2.80 11.21
N TRP A 126 9.69 -3.25 11.65
CA TRP A 126 9.16 -2.90 12.96
C TRP A 126 10.12 -3.32 14.07
N LEU A 127 10.51 -4.59 14.11
CA LEU A 127 11.44 -5.10 15.12
C LEU A 127 12.81 -4.41 15.06
N GLY A 128 13.25 -4.02 13.85
CA GLY A 128 14.43 -3.20 13.60
C GLY A 128 14.45 -1.88 14.38
N VAL A 129 13.27 -1.32 14.61
CA VAL A 129 13.07 -0.05 15.31
C VAL A 129 12.79 -0.23 16.80
N VAL A 130 12.07 -1.28 17.18
CA VAL A 130 11.55 -1.47 18.54
C VAL A 130 12.51 -2.22 19.48
N GLU A 131 13.30 -3.14 18.95
CA GLU A 131 14.16 -4.02 19.76
C GLU A 131 15.55 -3.40 19.97
N GLU A 132 16.19 -3.71 21.10
CA GLU A 132 17.54 -3.22 21.44
C GLU A 132 18.59 -3.68 20.40
N ASN A 133 18.52 -4.94 19.97
CA ASN A 133 19.34 -5.50 18.89
C ASN A 133 18.63 -5.44 17.53
N GLY A 134 17.78 -4.43 17.31
CA GLY A 134 16.82 -4.36 16.21
C GLY A 134 17.44 -4.61 14.84
N LEU A 135 18.54 -3.94 14.51
CA LEU A 135 19.19 -4.07 13.19
C LEU A 135 19.60 -5.52 12.87
N GLU A 136 20.18 -6.24 13.85
CA GLU A 136 20.56 -7.64 13.67
C GLU A 136 19.33 -8.54 13.46
N ILE A 137 18.23 -8.25 14.18
CA ILE A 137 16.98 -8.98 14.08
C ILE A 137 16.35 -8.77 12.70
N GLU A 138 16.30 -7.52 12.24
CA GLU A 138 15.81 -7.16 10.92
C GLU A 138 16.60 -7.88 9.82
N ASP A 139 17.93 -7.74 9.84
CA ASP A 139 18.82 -8.36 8.85
C ASP A 139 18.64 -9.88 8.80
N ARG A 140 18.50 -10.53 9.96
CA ARG A 140 18.31 -11.97 10.04
C ARG A 140 16.95 -12.42 9.49
N LEU A 141 15.87 -11.70 9.81
CA LEU A 141 14.53 -12.02 9.30
C LEU A 141 14.43 -11.78 7.79
N VAL A 142 14.99 -10.67 7.30
CA VAL A 142 15.08 -10.37 5.87
C VAL A 142 15.96 -11.41 5.15
N GLY A 143 17.07 -11.83 5.76
CA GLY A 143 17.92 -12.90 5.22
C GLY A 143 17.19 -14.23 5.05
N ILE A 144 16.38 -14.63 6.04
CA ILE A 144 15.51 -15.82 5.94
C ILE A 144 14.50 -15.65 4.81
N LEU A 145 13.85 -14.48 4.71
CA LEU A 145 12.90 -14.20 3.64
C LEU A 145 13.55 -14.27 2.25
N LYS A 146 14.76 -13.73 2.08
CA LYS A 146 15.54 -13.83 0.83
C LYS A 146 15.79 -15.27 0.43
N GLU A 147 16.22 -16.12 1.37
CA GLU A 147 16.42 -17.55 1.08
C GLU A 147 15.12 -18.27 0.73
N MET A 148 14.02 -17.96 1.43
CA MET A 148 12.71 -18.51 1.11
C MET A 148 12.25 -18.10 -0.30
N VAL A 149 12.42 -16.83 -0.65
CA VAL A 149 12.10 -16.30 -1.97
C VAL A 149 12.97 -16.94 -3.05
N ARG A 150 14.29 -17.06 -2.81
CA ARG A 150 15.24 -17.72 -3.73
C ARG A 150 14.82 -19.17 -4.01
N LEU A 151 14.44 -19.92 -2.98
CA LEU A 151 13.96 -21.29 -3.14
C LEU A 151 12.63 -21.35 -3.92
N GLN A 152 11.68 -20.46 -3.61
CA GLN A 152 10.39 -20.39 -4.31
C GLN A 152 10.55 -19.99 -5.78
N ALA A 153 11.49 -19.11 -6.10
CA ALA A 153 11.77 -18.65 -7.45
C ALA A 153 12.18 -19.81 -8.38
N GLN A 154 12.86 -20.84 -7.86
CA GLN A 154 13.27 -22.02 -8.63
C GLN A 154 12.07 -22.83 -9.18
N PHE A 155 10.90 -22.73 -8.53
CA PHE A 155 9.68 -23.43 -8.94
C PHE A 155 8.73 -22.56 -9.77
N LEU A 156 9.08 -21.30 -10.03
CA LEU A 156 8.29 -20.45 -10.90
C LEU A 156 8.52 -20.87 -12.35
N LYS A 157 7.44 -21.27 -13.03
CA LYS A 157 7.48 -21.51 -14.48
C LYS A 157 7.93 -20.23 -15.19
N PRO A 158 8.74 -20.33 -16.28
CA PRO A 158 9.03 -19.18 -17.12
C PRO A 158 7.72 -18.48 -17.50
N MET A 159 7.54 -17.26 -17.02
CA MET A 159 6.29 -16.53 -17.17
C MET A 159 6.21 -16.09 -18.64
N ARG A 160 5.39 -16.78 -19.45
CA ARG A 160 5.16 -16.35 -20.84
C ARG A 160 4.68 -14.89 -20.80
N PRO A 161 5.30 -13.97 -21.54
CA PRO A 161 4.89 -12.58 -21.56
C PRO A 161 3.39 -12.52 -21.84
N ARG A 162 2.61 -11.94 -20.91
CA ARG A 162 1.17 -11.76 -21.12
C ARG A 162 1.01 -10.86 -22.34
N PRO A 163 0.34 -11.31 -23.42
CA PRO A 163 0.09 -10.45 -24.58
C PRO A 163 -0.62 -9.18 -24.10
N LYS A 164 0.03 -8.03 -24.26
CA LYS A 164 -0.60 -6.74 -23.94
C LYS A 164 -1.71 -6.55 -24.96
N LEU A 165 -2.97 -6.64 -24.53
CA LEU A 165 -4.10 -6.23 -25.36
C LEU A 165 -3.90 -4.75 -25.69
N LEU A 166 -3.57 -4.46 -26.96
CA LEU A 166 -3.58 -3.11 -27.49
C LEU A 166 -4.99 -2.55 -27.26
N LYS A 167 -5.10 -1.50 -26.43
CA LYS A 167 -6.35 -0.75 -26.30
C LYS A 167 -6.74 -0.28 -27.69
N LYS A 168 -7.79 -0.88 -28.27
CA LYS A 168 -8.39 -0.44 -29.52
C LYS A 168 -8.87 0.99 -29.27
N ARG A 169 -8.19 1.96 -29.85
CA ARG A 169 -8.59 3.37 -29.82
C ARG A 169 -9.94 3.43 -30.54
N TRP A 170 -11.03 3.55 -29.79
CA TRP A 170 -12.34 3.84 -30.37
C TRP A 170 -12.21 5.22 -31.01
N GLN A 171 -12.10 5.25 -32.34
CA GLN A 171 -12.23 6.49 -33.10
C GLN A 171 -13.72 6.74 -33.22
N SER A 172 -14.21 7.75 -32.51
CA SER A 172 -15.53 8.33 -32.79
C SER A 172 -15.56 8.75 -34.26
N PRO A 173 -16.65 8.51 -35.01
CA PRO A 173 -16.76 8.96 -36.38
C PRO A 173 -16.58 10.48 -36.43
N LYS A 174 -15.61 10.95 -37.21
CA LYS A 174 -15.52 12.36 -37.56
C LYS A 174 -16.65 12.66 -38.53
N GLU A 175 -17.50 13.60 -38.15
CA GLU A 175 -18.51 14.22 -39.01
C GLU A 175 -17.82 14.72 -40.29
N ALA A 176 -18.41 14.39 -41.44
CA ALA A 176 -17.88 14.72 -42.75
C ALA A 176 -17.92 16.24 -42.99
N PRO A 177 -16.94 16.83 -43.71
CA PRO A 177 -16.93 18.26 -44.00
C PRO A 177 -18.01 18.61 -45.03
N HIS A 178 -18.92 19.51 -44.67
CA HIS A 178 -19.80 20.16 -45.63
C HIS A 178 -18.98 21.11 -46.52
N THR A 179 -18.83 20.71 -47.77
CA THR A 179 -18.42 21.57 -48.89
C THR A 179 -19.47 22.66 -49.09
N ILE A 180 -19.10 23.94 -48.94
CA ILE A 180 -19.89 25.06 -49.45
C ILE A 180 -19.02 25.85 -50.44
N THR A 181 -19.49 25.84 -51.69
CA THR A 181 -18.97 26.57 -52.85
C THR A 181 -19.27 28.07 -52.74
N PRO A 182 -18.42 28.98 -53.26
CA PRO A 182 -18.65 30.42 -53.16
C PRO A 182 -19.44 30.97 -54.37
N ALA A 183 -20.38 31.88 -54.11
CA ALA A 183 -20.85 32.84 -55.11
C ALA A 183 -21.38 34.12 -54.44
N GLN A 184 -20.69 35.23 -54.76
CA GLN A 184 -21.11 36.62 -55.01
C GLN A 184 -22.61 36.95 -54.75
N ALA A 185 -23.04 38.12 -54.26
CA ALA A 185 -22.52 39.47 -54.44
C ALA A 185 -23.34 40.51 -53.60
N ILE A 186 -22.70 41.64 -53.26
CA ILE A 186 -23.22 43.03 -53.29
C ILE A 186 -24.14 43.56 -52.15
N ASP A 187 -23.53 44.49 -51.40
CA ASP A 187 -23.99 45.85 -51.01
C ASP A 187 -25.26 46.02 -50.16
N THR A 188 -25.13 46.63 -48.97
CA THR A 188 -25.57 48.02 -48.71
C THR A 188 -25.17 48.47 -47.30
N ARG A 189 -24.38 49.54 -47.26
CA ARG A 189 -24.20 50.63 -46.27
C ARG A 189 -24.70 50.50 -44.80
N GLN A 190 -23.81 51.00 -43.95
CA GLN A 190 -23.96 52.14 -43.01
C GLN A 190 -23.96 51.84 -41.50
N THR A 191 -22.94 52.43 -40.82
CA THR A 191 -22.97 53.17 -39.53
C THR A 191 -23.57 52.48 -38.30
N VAL A 192 -23.06 52.49 -37.07
CA VAL A 192 -22.14 53.37 -36.29
C VAL A 192 -22.04 52.73 -34.89
N GLU A 193 -20.94 53.02 -34.16
CA GLU A 193 -20.81 53.01 -32.67
C GLU A 193 -21.00 51.70 -31.89
N SER A 194 -20.42 51.42 -30.73
CA SER A 194 -19.28 51.91 -29.92
C SER A 194 -19.14 50.88 -28.76
N CYS A 195 -17.93 50.69 -28.24
CA CYS A 195 -17.60 49.94 -27.00
C CYS A 195 -18.42 50.43 -25.78
N PRO A 196 -18.53 49.66 -24.67
CA PRO A 196 -17.52 48.78 -24.07
C PRO A 196 -17.90 47.31 -23.81
#